data_AF-A0A958UJT0-F1
#
_entry.id   AF-A0A958UJT0-F1
#
_cell.length_a   1.000
_cell.length_b   1.000
_cell.length_c   1.000
_cell.angle_alpha   90.00
_cell.angle_beta   90.00
_cell.angle_gamma   90.00
#
_symmetry.space_group_name_H-M   'P 1'
#
loop_
_entity.id
_entity.type
_entity.pdbx_description
1 polymer ?
#
loop_
_entity_poly.entity_id
_entity_poly.type
_entity_poly.pdbx_seq_one_letter_code
_entity_poly.pdbx_strand_id
1 'polypeptide(L)'
;MITKHNLVAFFLFASISTFSFSQSKLQIFDVNSDIDVVRVYEQVVKEGYGTPFIYKKLATAYYFKSEYGKALAWFQKLFSEEKNTDPELAHLYSQALKAVAAVNLKNSM
;
A
#
# COMPACT_ATOMS: atom_id res chain seq x y z
N MET A 1 55.51 -17.34 26.32
CA MET A 1 54.26 -18.04 26.66
C MET A 1 53.13 -17.01 26.60
N ILE A 2 52.39 -16.95 25.49
CA ILE A 2 51.34 -15.94 25.26
C ILE A 2 50.12 -16.36 26.07
N THR A 3 49.74 -15.55 27.07
CA THR A 3 48.61 -15.82 27.95
C THR A 3 47.30 -15.59 27.21
N LYS A 4 46.34 -16.54 27.35
CA LYS A 4 45.06 -16.57 26.61
C LYS A 4 44.23 -15.26 26.73
N HIS A 5 44.43 -14.46 27.78
CA HIS A 5 43.78 -13.16 27.93
C HIS A 5 44.22 -12.13 26.87
N ASN A 6 45.47 -12.17 26.41
CA ASN A 6 45.97 -11.24 25.38
C ASN A 6 45.43 -11.58 23.98
N LEU A 7 44.99 -12.81 23.76
CA LEU A 7 44.32 -13.26 22.51
C LEU A 7 42.85 -12.81 22.45
N VAL A 8 42.16 -12.77 23.60
CA VAL A 8 40.76 -12.31 23.67
C VAL A 8 40.66 -10.79 23.50
N ALA A 9 41.60 -10.03 24.06
CA ALA A 9 41.66 -8.58 23.89
C ALA A 9 41.90 -8.16 22.42
N PHE A 10 42.69 -8.93 21.67
CA PHE A 10 42.97 -8.68 20.26
C PHE A 10 41.75 -8.93 19.36
N PHE A 11 40.88 -9.88 19.73
CA PHE A 11 39.65 -10.19 19.00
C PHE A 11 38.54 -9.12 19.19
N LEU A 12 38.52 -8.45 20.35
CA LEU A 12 37.53 -7.40 20.62
C LEU A 12 37.82 -6.08 19.89
N PHE A 13 39.08 -5.81 19.55
CA PHE A 13 39.47 -4.59 18.83
C PHE A 13 39.18 -4.66 17.32
N ALA A 14 39.17 -5.87 16.73
CA ALA A 14 38.95 -6.07 15.30
C ALA A 14 37.46 -5.95 14.87
N SER A 15 36.52 -5.85 15.81
CA SER A 15 35.08 -5.79 15.52
C SER A 15 34.54 -4.36 15.28
N ILE A 16 35.34 -3.32 15.52
CA ILE A 16 34.86 -1.92 15.48
C ILE A 16 35.02 -1.28 14.09
N SER A 17 35.77 -1.88 13.16
CA SER A 17 36.16 -1.24 11.90
C SER A 17 35.21 -1.46 10.70
N THR A 18 34.06 -2.13 10.84
CA THR A 18 33.15 -2.38 9.70
C THR A 18 31.89 -1.51 9.63
N PHE A 19 31.69 -0.55 10.53
CA PHE A 19 30.60 0.43 10.40
C PHE A 19 31.04 1.64 9.56
N SER A 20 31.30 1.42 8.27
CA SER A 20 31.27 2.50 7.27
C SER A 20 30.33 2.07 6.17
N PHE A 21 29.05 2.12 6.50
CA PHE A 21 27.96 2.03 5.54
C PHE A 21 27.97 3.31 4.70
N SER A 22 28.65 3.25 3.56
CA SER A 22 28.52 4.26 2.50
C SER A 22 27.12 4.13 1.90
N GLN A 23 26.16 4.86 2.46
CA GLN A 23 24.83 5.00 1.87
C GLN A 23 24.80 6.30 1.06
N SER A 24 25.29 6.25 -0.18
CA SER A 24 24.89 7.25 -1.16
C SER A 24 23.40 7.05 -1.42
N LYS A 25 22.56 7.89 -0.83
CA LYS A 25 21.13 7.96 -1.07
C LYS A 25 20.91 8.31 -2.55
N LEU A 26 20.83 7.31 -3.42
CA LEU A 26 20.38 7.46 -4.80
C LEU A 26 18.92 7.92 -4.73
N GLN A 27 18.69 9.23 -4.87
CA GLN A 27 17.37 9.76 -5.15
C GLN A 27 17.03 9.37 -6.59
N ILE A 28 16.52 8.16 -6.77
CA ILE A 28 15.78 7.81 -7.97
C ILE A 28 14.51 8.66 -7.88
N PHE A 29 14.52 9.81 -8.55
CA PHE A 29 13.30 10.55 -8.83
C PHE A 29 12.51 9.65 -9.79
N ASP A 30 11.59 8.88 -9.23
CA ASP A 30 10.69 8.05 -10.01
C ASP A 30 9.79 9.00 -10.80
N VAL A 31 10.14 9.27 -12.06
CA VAL A 31 9.37 10.17 -12.93
C VAL A 31 7.95 9.63 -13.17
N ASN A 32 7.69 8.38 -12.76
CA ASN A 32 6.38 7.73 -12.81
C ASN A 32 5.62 7.79 -11.47
N SER A 33 6.20 8.36 -10.39
CA SER A 33 5.49 8.57 -9.12
C SER A 33 4.40 9.65 -9.20
N ASP A 34 4.44 10.47 -10.24
CA ASP A 34 3.61 11.68 -10.34
C ASP A 34 2.31 11.49 -11.13
N ILE A 35 2.09 10.31 -11.73
CA ILE A 35 0.80 10.00 -12.36
C ILE A 35 -0.11 9.37 -11.31
N ASP A 36 -0.97 10.21 -10.73
CA ASP A 36 -2.09 9.77 -9.91
C ASP A 36 -3.13 9.07 -10.79
N VAL A 37 -2.94 7.77 -11.01
CA VAL A 37 -3.84 6.91 -11.81
C VAL A 37 -5.29 7.01 -11.33
N VAL A 38 -5.49 7.25 -10.02
CA VAL A 38 -6.83 7.49 -9.47
C VAL A 38 -7.45 8.72 -10.12
N ARG A 39 -6.72 9.84 -10.16
CA ARG A 39 -7.20 11.10 -10.76
C ARG A 39 -7.55 10.94 -12.24
N VAL A 40 -6.70 10.23 -12.99
CA VAL A 40 -6.96 9.96 -14.41
C VAL A 40 -8.25 9.17 -14.57
N TYR A 41 -8.41 8.09 -13.83
CA TYR A 41 -9.62 7.26 -13.91
C TYR A 41 -10.88 7.95 -13.39
N GLU A 42 -10.78 8.80 -12.38
CA GLU A 42 -11.89 9.64 -11.94
C GLU A 42 -12.35 10.58 -13.04
N GLN A 43 -11.41 11.20 -13.76
CA GLN A 43 -11.73 12.07 -14.87
C GLN A 43 -12.43 11.30 -16.01
N VAL A 44 -11.94 10.10 -16.35
CA VAL A 44 -12.56 9.24 -17.36
C VAL A 44 -13.99 8.87 -17.00
N VAL A 45 -14.25 8.53 -15.73
CA VAL A 45 -15.62 8.26 -15.25
C VAL A 45 -16.48 9.52 -15.30
N LYS A 46 -15.93 10.67 -14.93
CA LYS A 46 -16.63 11.96 -14.95
C LYS A 46 -17.03 12.38 -16.37
N GLU A 47 -16.22 12.03 -17.36
CA GLU A 47 -16.50 12.24 -18.78
C GLU A 47 -17.52 11.22 -19.35
N GLY A 48 -17.97 10.26 -18.54
CA GLY A 48 -18.99 9.28 -18.93
C GLY A 48 -18.42 7.99 -19.52
N TYR A 49 -17.10 7.84 -19.56
CA TYR A 49 -16.40 6.67 -20.13
C TYR A 49 -16.02 5.64 -19.06
N GLY A 50 -16.77 5.58 -17.96
CA GLY A 50 -16.57 4.58 -16.91
C GLY A 50 -16.84 3.16 -17.41
N THR A 51 -15.98 2.22 -17.02
CA THR A 51 -16.11 0.80 -17.37
C THR A 51 -15.87 -0.07 -16.13
N PRO A 52 -16.34 -1.32 -16.09
CA PRO A 52 -16.03 -2.27 -15.02
C PRO A 52 -14.53 -2.35 -14.69
N PHE A 53 -13.67 -2.34 -15.72
CA PHE A 53 -12.23 -2.30 -15.53
C PHE A 53 -11.77 -1.06 -14.73
N ILE A 54 -12.27 0.11 -15.10
CA ILE A 54 -11.92 1.38 -14.44
C ILE A 54 -12.44 1.40 -13.00
N TYR A 55 -13.67 0.94 -12.76
CA TYR A 55 -14.23 0.87 -11.40
C TYR A 55 -13.44 -0.09 -10.51
N LYS A 56 -12.99 -1.25 -11.04
CA LYS A 56 -12.09 -2.17 -10.32
C LYS A 56 -10.78 -1.47 -9.92
N LYS A 57 -10.18 -0.70 -10.83
CA LYS A 57 -8.94 0.05 -10.55
C LYS A 57 -9.15 1.15 -9.51
N LEU A 58 -10.24 1.91 -9.60
CA LEU A 58 -10.58 2.93 -8.61
C LEU A 58 -10.86 2.33 -7.23
N ALA A 59 -11.65 1.25 -7.16
CA ALA A 59 -11.98 0.59 -5.91
C ALA A 59 -10.73 0.05 -5.19
N THR A 60 -9.87 -0.67 -5.92
CA THR A 60 -8.63 -1.23 -5.37
C THR A 60 -7.63 -0.13 -4.98
N ALA A 61 -7.48 0.93 -5.79
CA ALA A 61 -6.60 2.04 -5.44
C ALA A 61 -7.05 2.76 -4.17
N TYR A 62 -8.35 3.08 -4.05
CA TYR A 62 -8.88 3.69 -2.83
C TYR A 62 -8.80 2.77 -1.60
N TYR A 63 -8.93 1.45 -1.80
CA TYR A 63 -8.71 0.47 -0.75
C TYR A 63 -7.27 0.52 -0.21
N PHE A 64 -6.27 0.53 -1.11
CA PHE A 64 -4.86 0.61 -0.71
C PHE A 64 -4.45 1.96 -0.12
N LYS A 65 -5.21 3.02 -0.42
CA LYS A 65 -5.09 4.34 0.24
C LYS A 65 -5.80 4.41 1.60
N SER A 66 -6.38 3.30 2.08
CA SER A 66 -7.20 3.22 3.30
C SER A 66 -8.43 4.13 3.29
N GLU A 67 -8.84 4.64 2.12
CA GLU A 67 -10.05 5.43 1.94
C GLU A 67 -11.23 4.49 1.66
N TYR A 68 -11.53 3.63 2.65
CA TYR A 68 -12.48 2.51 2.48
C TYR A 68 -13.89 2.94 2.08
N GLY A 69 -14.36 4.11 2.51
CA GLY A 69 -15.66 4.64 2.09
C GLY A 69 -15.76 4.88 0.58
N LYS A 70 -14.71 5.49 -0.01
CA LYS A 70 -14.65 5.69 -1.47
C LYS A 70 -14.46 4.36 -2.20
N ALA A 71 -13.63 3.47 -1.66
CA ALA A 71 -13.44 2.14 -2.23
C ALA A 71 -14.78 1.39 -2.35
N LEU A 72 -15.60 1.42 -1.30
CA LEU A 72 -16.92 0.79 -1.28
C LEU A 72 -17.86 1.35 -2.36
N ALA A 73 -17.89 2.67 -2.55
CA ALA A 73 -18.71 3.28 -3.60
C ALA A 73 -18.34 2.74 -5.00
N TRP A 74 -17.04 2.60 -5.28
CA TRP A 74 -16.56 2.06 -6.55
C TRP A 74 -16.79 0.55 -6.68
N PHE A 75 -16.64 -0.23 -5.61
CA PHE A 75 -17.01 -1.65 -5.60
C PHE A 75 -18.50 -1.86 -5.89
N GLN A 76 -19.36 -1.06 -5.27
CA GLN A 76 -20.80 -1.11 -5.52
C GLN A 76 -21.13 -0.77 -6.98
N LYS A 77 -20.48 0.25 -7.54
CA LYS A 77 -20.62 0.61 -8.95
C LYS A 77 -20.18 -0.53 -9.87
N LEU A 78 -19.03 -1.14 -9.60
CA LEU A 78 -18.54 -2.31 -10.32
C LEU A 78 -19.55 -3.47 -10.28
N PHE A 79 -20.02 -3.84 -9.10
CA PHE A 79 -20.93 -4.98 -8.91
C PHE A 79 -22.35 -4.73 -9.41
N SER A 80 -22.71 -3.46 -9.67
CA SER A 80 -23.96 -3.10 -10.33
C SER A 80 -23.91 -3.32 -11.85
N GLU A 81 -22.72 -3.31 -12.44
CA GLU A 81 -22.52 -3.47 -13.89
C GLU A 81 -22.07 -4.87 -14.28
N GLU A 82 -21.31 -5.55 -13.42
CA GLU A 82 -20.80 -6.90 -13.67
C GLU A 82 -20.95 -7.78 -12.44
N LYS A 83 -21.32 -9.05 -12.65
CA LYS A 83 -21.34 -10.03 -11.57
C LYS A 83 -19.91 -10.31 -11.12
N ASN A 84 -19.64 -10.14 -9.82
CA ASN A 84 -18.32 -10.47 -9.28
C ASN A 84 -18.05 -11.99 -9.43
N THR A 85 -17.01 -12.31 -10.20
CA THR A 85 -16.48 -13.68 -10.35
C THR A 85 -15.16 -13.87 -9.61
N ASP A 86 -14.58 -12.79 -9.09
CA ASP A 86 -13.26 -12.75 -8.48
C ASP A 86 -13.38 -12.82 -6.94
N PRO A 87 -12.93 -13.92 -6.31
CA PRO A 87 -13.00 -14.09 -4.86
C PRO A 87 -12.11 -13.08 -4.11
N GLU A 88 -11.03 -12.59 -4.73
CA GLU A 88 -10.16 -11.58 -4.12
C GLU A 88 -10.91 -10.24 -3.99
N LEU A 89 -11.63 -9.84 -5.05
CA LEU A 89 -12.47 -8.64 -5.01
C LEU A 89 -13.58 -8.73 -3.97
N ALA A 90 -14.19 -9.91 -3.79
CA ALA A 90 -15.19 -10.12 -2.75
C ALA A 90 -14.60 -9.96 -1.34
N HIS A 91 -13.37 -10.45 -1.14
CA HIS A 91 -12.66 -10.31 0.12
C HIS A 91 -12.31 -8.85 0.42
N LEU A 92 -11.75 -8.11 -0.55
CA LEU A 92 -11.42 -6.69 -0.42
C LEU A 92 -12.66 -5.84 -0.09
N TYR A 93 -13.78 -6.10 -0.78
CA TYR A 93 -15.05 -5.43 -0.49
C TYR A 93 -15.53 -5.68 0.94
N SER A 94 -15.50 -6.95 1.38
CA SER A 94 -15.90 -7.34 2.74
C SER A 94 -15.01 -6.70 3.80
N GLN A 95 -13.71 -6.60 3.53
CA GLN A 95 -12.75 -5.97 4.44
C GLN A 95 -12.97 -4.45 4.52
N ALA A 96 -13.22 -3.79 3.39
CA ALA A 96 -13.58 -2.38 3.36
C ALA A 96 -14.87 -2.09 4.15
N LEU A 97 -15.89 -2.95 4.02
CA LEU A 97 -17.14 -2.85 4.79
C LEU A 97 -16.89 -2.91 6.29
N LYS A 98 -16.09 -3.90 6.74
CA LYS A 98 -15.74 -4.04 8.16
C LYS A 98 -14.99 -2.82 8.68
N ALA A 99 -14.06 -2.28 7.89
CA ALA A 99 -13.30 -1.09 8.28
C ALA A 99 -14.21 0.14 8.46
N VAL A 100 -15.13 0.39 7.52
CA VAL A 100 -16.08 1.50 7.62
C VAL A 100 -17.04 1.33 8.80
N ALA A 101 -17.54 0.10 9.01
CA ALA A 101 -18.41 -0.19 10.16
C ALA A 101 -17.69 0.04 11.50
N ALA A 102 -16.43 -0.36 11.62
CA ALA A 102 -15.63 -0.13 12.82
C ALA A 102 -15.39 1.36 13.11
N VAL A 103 -15.12 2.15 12.06
CA VAL A 103 -14.97 3.61 12.19
C VAL A 103 -16.29 4.26 12.65
N ASN A 104 -17.42 3.86 12.04
CA ASN A 104 -18.73 4.41 12.42
C ASN A 104 -19.10 4.04 13.86
N LEU A 105 -18.83 2.81 14.29
CA LEU A 105 -19.06 2.37 15.66
C LEU A 105 -18.25 3.20 16.66
N LYS A 106 -16.97 3.46 16.38
CA LYS A 106 -16.10 4.29 17.22
C LYS A 106 -16.60 5.73 17.34
N ASN A 107 -17.15 6.28 16.26
CA ASN A 107 -17.68 7.65 16.26
C ASN A 107 -19.03 7.80 16.97
N SER A 108 -19.68 6.67 17.31
CA SER A 108 -20.98 6.64 17.99
C SER A 108 -20.89 6.43 19.51
N MET A 109 -19.68 6.26 20.04
CA MET A 109 -19.37 6.20 21.48
C MET A 109 -18.80 7.53 21.96
#